data_AF-A0A0F9F5T3-F1
#
_entry.id   AF-A0A0F9F5T3-F1
#
_cell.length_a   1.000
_cell.length_b   1.000
_cell.length_c   1.000
_cell.angle_alpha   90.00
_cell.angle_beta   90.00
_cell.angle_gamma   90.00
#
_symmetry.space_group_name_H-M   'P 1'
#
loop_
_entity.id
_entity.type
_entity.pdbx_description
1 polymer ?
#
loop_
_entity_poly.entity_id
_entity_poly.type
_entity_poly.pdbx_seq_one_letter_code
_entity_poly.pdbx_strand_id
1 'polypeptide(L)'
;VSRYASAPKLKKGFKNGKDQFAFDNGMSKRELDLSALVSETLEAGFLESGLDPKRHLTGYWPHLRKWVQQGFTPDGDLLPPDVLEWVSTRFRSGELNVYETDPLSTVYRHLRGLYMKRHFDPVMPNINEVLRTMKGGDEQVGRVMQEYMLELMGAPHASFTKLQGAINKVSEILLGRKAPDRLANDVISGLSAVVSAAVIPFRPALIARNFFESLLKVAPRIGLSHYYKGLNYVVSQETRREAFNMAMKAGAIRPGTQKIRSLHAAEELFGPTAPIAVHKYLNIFDKGFEWYQSADDWGRAIAYHGQRFRIMDNLDDYVKGRTTLEQFKSVAKINTFDPLDVKIAEDFILNRNYEGAVNHLGQVLSRESMTRYGYADHPVGWNSVQGRLFGQFGTWPVQYKDYLVQGFTRGSMKDKTEFGMIHAGVSGGIIAAGASIGINLHNWTGLQIYMGGPIADLSIDVMKSIGGSDLEKRLARRNLYATIPILGWLETGNPRSVFLPGSYLLGDLDNARQALESGEIFDGLMSGLGVRVMRPDEKNPLDFIYRF
;
A
#
# COMPACT_ATOMS: atom_id res chain seq x y z
N VAL A 1 -7.97 -30.35 33.69
CA VAL A 1 -9.19 -30.93 33.07
C VAL A 1 -10.47 -30.74 33.91
N SER A 2 -10.44 -30.72 35.25
CA SER A 2 -11.68 -30.73 36.08
C SER A 2 -12.48 -29.43 36.21
N ARG A 3 -11.93 -28.22 36.01
CA ARG A 3 -12.68 -26.95 36.19
C ARG A 3 -13.54 -26.49 35.02
N TYR A 4 -13.41 -27.10 33.84
CA TYR A 4 -14.21 -26.73 32.64
C TYR A 4 -14.93 -27.93 31.99
N ALA A 5 -14.80 -29.14 32.55
CA ALA A 5 -15.65 -30.28 32.18
C ALA A 5 -17.09 -30.12 32.72
N SER A 6 -17.31 -29.19 33.65
CA SER A 6 -18.61 -28.64 33.94
C SER A 6 -18.71 -27.27 33.27
N ALA A 7 -19.51 -27.14 32.22
CA ALA A 7 -20.04 -25.82 31.86
C ALA A 7 -20.58 -25.18 33.15
N PRO A 8 -20.24 -23.91 33.47
CA PRO A 8 -20.76 -23.27 34.67
C PRO A 8 -22.28 -23.46 34.68
N LYS A 9 -22.81 -23.97 35.80
CA LYS A 9 -24.25 -24.19 35.92
C LYS A 9 -24.95 -22.89 35.55
N LEU A 10 -25.83 -22.98 34.55
CA LEU A 10 -26.55 -21.83 34.02
C LEU A 10 -27.33 -21.19 35.17
N LYS A 11 -26.96 -19.97 35.58
CA LYS A 11 -27.67 -19.21 36.62
C LYS A 11 -29.10 -18.96 36.12
N LYS A 12 -30.07 -19.03 37.03
CA LYS A 12 -31.48 -18.79 36.72
C LYS A 12 -31.63 -17.38 36.10
N GLY A 13 -32.19 -17.31 34.90
CA GLY A 13 -32.40 -16.05 34.17
C GLY A 13 -31.53 -15.85 32.92
N PHE A 14 -30.47 -16.65 32.72
CA PHE A 14 -29.68 -16.64 31.49
C PHE A 14 -30.19 -17.68 30.50
N LYS A 15 -30.17 -17.37 29.19
CA LYS A 15 -30.64 -18.29 28.14
C LYS A 15 -29.59 -19.32 27.76
N ASN A 16 -28.30 -18.96 27.83
CA ASN A 16 -27.18 -19.81 27.48
C ASN A 16 -25.91 -19.37 28.23
N GLY A 17 -24.85 -20.19 28.18
CA GLY A 17 -23.60 -19.91 28.87
C GLY A 17 -22.84 -18.68 28.35
N LYS A 18 -23.04 -18.28 27.08
CA LYS A 18 -22.44 -17.05 26.52
C LYS A 18 -23.05 -15.82 27.16
N ASP A 19 -24.38 -15.77 27.27
CA ASP A 19 -25.11 -14.67 27.92
C ASP A 19 -24.68 -14.51 29.39
N GLN A 20 -24.54 -15.63 30.08
CA GLN A 20 -24.06 -15.62 31.46
C GLN A 20 -22.61 -15.16 31.57
N PHE A 21 -21.72 -15.64 30.69
CA PHE A 21 -20.32 -15.22 30.68
C PHE A 21 -20.19 -13.71 30.38
N ALA A 22 -20.94 -13.22 29.41
CA ALA A 22 -21.00 -11.80 29.06
C ALA A 22 -21.39 -10.94 30.27
N PHE A 23 -22.44 -11.37 30.98
CA PHE A 23 -22.90 -10.70 32.19
C PHE A 23 -21.88 -10.77 33.33
N ASP A 24 -21.36 -11.97 33.63
CA ASP A 24 -20.41 -12.20 34.73
C ASP A 24 -19.09 -11.44 34.53
N ASN A 25 -18.73 -11.08 33.29
CA ASN A 25 -17.53 -10.30 32.95
C ASN A 25 -17.84 -8.82 32.61
N GLY A 26 -19.09 -8.37 32.75
CA GLY A 26 -19.46 -6.97 32.50
C GLY A 26 -19.21 -6.50 31.06
N MET A 27 -19.33 -7.40 30.08
CA MET A 27 -19.07 -7.08 28.67
C MET A 27 -20.06 -6.03 28.14
N SER A 28 -19.54 -5.01 27.47
CA SER A 28 -20.33 -4.00 26.78
C SER A 28 -20.97 -4.55 25.50
N LYS A 29 -22.02 -3.87 25.00
CA LYS A 29 -22.65 -4.23 23.72
C LYS A 29 -21.65 -4.29 22.58
N ARG A 30 -20.72 -3.33 22.51
CA ARG A 30 -19.69 -3.29 21.47
C ARG A 30 -18.76 -4.51 21.51
N GLU A 31 -18.39 -4.97 22.71
CA GLU A 31 -17.56 -6.17 22.88
C GLU A 31 -18.32 -7.45 22.50
N LEU A 32 -19.63 -7.50 22.78
CA LEU A 32 -20.50 -8.59 22.34
C LEU A 32 -20.65 -8.64 20.82
N ASP A 33 -20.90 -7.49 20.19
CA ASP A 33 -21.00 -7.36 18.74
C ASP A 33 -19.67 -7.78 18.07
N LEU A 34 -18.52 -7.36 18.62
CA LEU A 34 -17.19 -7.77 18.13
C LEU A 34 -16.93 -9.26 18.33
N SER A 35 -17.30 -9.82 19.48
CA SER A 35 -17.15 -11.27 19.76
C SER A 35 -18.01 -12.13 18.84
N ALA A 36 -19.23 -11.67 18.52
CA ALA A 36 -20.10 -12.31 17.53
C ALA A 36 -19.46 -12.29 16.15
N LEU A 37 -19.00 -11.13 15.68
CA LEU A 37 -18.32 -10.99 14.38
C LEU A 37 -17.09 -11.89 14.27
N VAL A 38 -16.26 -11.96 15.32
CA VAL A 38 -15.10 -12.84 15.38
C VAL A 38 -15.50 -14.32 15.26
N SER A 39 -16.55 -14.72 15.96
CA SER A 39 -17.07 -16.10 15.90
C SER A 39 -17.61 -16.43 14.51
N GLU A 40 -18.43 -15.56 13.93
CA GLU A 40 -18.98 -15.71 12.59
C GLU A 40 -17.88 -15.80 11.53
N THR A 41 -16.85 -14.96 11.63
CA THR A 41 -15.72 -14.96 10.70
C THR A 41 -14.96 -16.28 10.76
N LEU A 42 -14.73 -16.81 11.97
CA LEU A 42 -14.08 -18.11 12.14
C LEU A 42 -14.94 -19.23 11.55
N GLU A 43 -16.23 -19.26 11.87
CA GLU A 43 -17.17 -20.25 11.35
C GLU A 43 -17.24 -20.23 9.82
N ALA A 44 -17.28 -19.04 9.20
CA ALA A 44 -17.21 -18.89 7.75
C ALA A 44 -15.91 -19.43 7.16
N GLY A 45 -14.77 -19.14 7.79
CA GLY A 45 -13.47 -19.69 7.38
C GLY A 45 -13.41 -21.22 7.44
N PHE A 46 -13.98 -21.82 8.50
CA PHE A 46 -14.10 -23.27 8.61
C PHE A 46 -14.97 -23.86 7.51
N LEU A 47 -16.16 -23.28 7.28
CA LEU A 47 -17.07 -23.68 6.21
C LEU A 47 -16.40 -23.63 4.84
N GLU A 48 -15.69 -22.54 4.53
CA GLU A 48 -14.92 -22.47 3.28
C GLU A 48 -13.87 -23.59 3.23
N SER A 49 -13.08 -23.77 4.29
CA SER A 49 -11.96 -24.73 4.29
C SER A 49 -12.34 -26.21 4.22
N GLY A 50 -13.61 -26.56 4.49
CA GLY A 50 -14.07 -27.95 4.60
C GLY A 50 -13.70 -28.64 5.91
N LEU A 51 -13.15 -27.91 6.89
CA LEU A 51 -12.87 -28.41 8.24
C LEU A 51 -14.09 -28.19 9.18
N ASP A 52 -14.38 -29.16 10.05
CA ASP A 52 -15.51 -29.07 10.99
C ASP A 52 -15.20 -28.07 12.13
N PRO A 53 -15.95 -26.93 12.22
CA PRO A 53 -15.74 -25.93 13.26
C PRO A 53 -15.86 -26.49 14.69
N LYS A 54 -16.72 -27.50 14.89
CA LYS A 54 -16.94 -28.16 16.19
C LYS A 54 -15.72 -28.95 16.65
N ARG A 55 -14.86 -29.38 15.71
CA ARG A 55 -13.59 -30.07 16.01
C ARG A 55 -12.44 -29.11 16.30
N HIS A 56 -12.61 -27.79 16.20
CA HIS A 56 -11.50 -26.84 16.37
C HIS A 56 -11.78 -25.73 17.40
N LEU A 57 -12.94 -25.08 17.36
CA LEU A 57 -13.22 -23.91 18.19
C LEU A 57 -13.74 -24.24 19.59
N THR A 58 -14.56 -25.27 19.71
CA THR A 58 -15.31 -25.55 20.95
C THR A 58 -14.58 -26.46 21.93
N GLY A 59 -13.39 -26.98 21.59
CA GLY A 59 -12.72 -27.97 22.44
C GLY A 59 -11.20 -28.00 22.45
N TYR A 60 -10.48 -27.37 21.51
CA TYR A 60 -9.06 -27.72 21.34
C TYR A 60 -8.07 -26.59 21.61
N TRP A 61 -8.25 -25.37 21.12
CA TRP A 61 -7.21 -24.34 21.31
C TRP A 61 -7.06 -23.80 22.74
N PRO A 62 -8.16 -23.43 23.41
CA PRO A 62 -8.11 -23.07 24.83
C PRO A 62 -7.69 -24.25 25.72
N HIS A 63 -7.98 -25.48 25.31
CA HIS A 63 -7.67 -26.70 26.05
C HIS A 63 -6.22 -27.16 25.86
N LEU A 64 -5.68 -27.16 24.63
CA LEU A 64 -4.26 -27.37 24.35
C LEU A 64 -3.40 -26.39 25.14
N ARG A 65 -3.78 -25.10 25.13
CA ARG A 65 -3.11 -24.06 25.93
C ARG A 65 -3.04 -24.45 27.40
N LYS A 66 -4.18 -24.85 27.96
CA LYS A 66 -4.28 -25.24 29.36
C LYS A 66 -3.53 -26.54 29.66
N TRP A 67 -3.54 -27.51 28.74
CA TRP A 67 -2.82 -28.77 28.86
C TRP A 67 -1.31 -28.55 28.84
N VAL A 68 -0.81 -27.78 27.88
CA VAL A 68 0.61 -27.39 27.80
C VAL A 68 1.04 -26.61 29.04
N GLN A 69 0.24 -25.63 29.51
CA GLN A 69 0.49 -24.93 30.77
C GLN A 69 0.45 -25.84 32.01
N GLN A 70 -0.25 -26.98 31.92
CA GLN A 70 -0.32 -28.01 32.96
C GLN A 70 0.72 -29.12 32.78
N GLY A 71 1.66 -28.98 31.83
CA GLY A 71 2.71 -29.97 31.56
C GLY A 71 2.27 -31.18 30.73
N PHE A 72 1.05 -31.18 30.19
CA PHE A 72 0.55 -32.24 29.32
C PHE A 72 0.96 -31.97 27.86
N THR A 73 1.57 -32.98 27.23
CA THR A 73 1.81 -33.02 25.78
C THR A 73 0.61 -33.70 25.13
N PRO A 74 -0.05 -33.10 24.12
CA PRO A 74 -1.13 -33.76 23.42
C PRO A 74 -0.61 -35.01 22.70
N ASP A 75 -1.11 -36.17 23.12
CA ASP A 75 -0.87 -37.49 22.53
C ASP A 75 -1.77 -37.69 21.28
N GLY A 76 -1.34 -38.58 20.37
CA GLY A 76 -2.13 -39.15 19.26
C GLY A 76 -3.53 -39.62 19.63
N ASP A 77 -3.75 -40.04 20.87
CA ASP A 77 -5.04 -40.55 21.35
C ASP A 77 -6.07 -39.44 21.65
N LEU A 78 -5.64 -38.18 21.81
CA LEU A 78 -6.51 -37.05 22.19
C LEU A 78 -6.95 -36.18 21.01
N LEU A 79 -6.26 -36.28 19.88
CA LEU A 79 -6.49 -35.43 18.70
C LEU A 79 -6.60 -36.32 17.46
N PRO A 80 -7.57 -36.08 16.57
CA PRO A 80 -7.58 -36.71 15.26
C PRO A 80 -6.22 -36.55 14.56
N PRO A 81 -5.67 -37.59 13.90
CA PRO A 81 -4.33 -37.55 13.31
C PRO A 81 -4.12 -36.39 12.33
N ASP A 82 -5.14 -36.04 11.55
CA ASP A 82 -5.16 -34.92 10.61
C ASP A 82 -5.09 -33.55 11.31
N VAL A 83 -5.71 -33.42 12.48
CA VAL A 83 -5.61 -32.25 13.35
C VAL A 83 -4.23 -32.15 13.95
N LEU A 84 -3.68 -33.25 14.46
CA LEU A 84 -2.33 -33.32 15.01
C LEU A 84 -1.26 -32.96 14.00
N GLU A 85 -1.38 -33.48 12.77
CA GLU A 85 -0.48 -33.18 11.67
C GLU A 85 -0.54 -31.70 11.29
N TRP A 86 -1.74 -31.13 11.15
CA TRP A 86 -1.92 -29.72 10.85
C TRP A 86 -1.37 -28.82 11.97
N VAL A 87 -1.74 -29.11 13.22
CA VAL A 87 -1.29 -28.38 14.41
C VAL A 87 0.24 -28.44 14.55
N SER A 88 0.83 -29.63 14.44
CA SER A 88 2.27 -29.86 14.52
C SER A 88 3.01 -29.08 13.43
N THR A 89 2.52 -29.16 12.19
CA THR A 89 3.12 -28.46 11.05
C THR A 89 3.08 -26.94 11.23
N ARG A 90 1.93 -26.40 11.65
CA ARG A 90 1.74 -24.95 11.82
C ARG A 90 2.37 -24.38 13.09
N PHE A 91 2.56 -25.20 14.13
CA PHE A 91 3.39 -24.82 15.29
C PHE A 91 4.86 -24.79 14.94
N ARG A 92 5.35 -25.83 14.26
CA ARG A 92 6.76 -25.91 13.85
C ARG A 92 7.14 -24.79 12.88
N SER A 93 6.20 -24.36 12.03
CA SER A 93 6.41 -23.20 11.14
C SER A 93 6.28 -21.85 11.84
N GLY A 94 5.81 -21.80 13.10
CA GLY A 94 5.56 -20.56 13.84
C GLY A 94 4.34 -19.77 13.36
N GLU A 95 3.56 -20.32 12.41
CA GLU A 95 2.35 -19.68 11.88
C GLU A 95 1.20 -19.66 12.90
N LEU A 96 1.20 -20.60 13.85
CA LEU A 96 0.33 -20.59 15.02
C LEU A 96 1.16 -20.52 16.30
N ASN A 97 0.66 -19.81 17.30
CA ASN A 97 1.24 -19.79 18.65
C ASN A 97 0.16 -20.20 19.67
N VAL A 98 0.40 -21.29 20.42
CA VAL A 98 -0.49 -21.77 21.50
C VAL A 98 -0.75 -20.68 22.55
N TYR A 99 0.22 -19.79 22.73
CA TYR A 99 0.23 -18.73 23.73
C TYR A 99 -0.32 -17.41 23.21
N GLU A 100 -0.78 -17.31 21.96
CA GLU A 100 -1.39 -16.08 21.43
C GLU A 100 -2.72 -15.79 22.14
N THR A 101 -2.78 -14.69 22.89
CA THR A 101 -3.96 -14.35 23.71
C THR A 101 -4.91 -13.38 23.02
N ASP A 102 -4.44 -12.67 21.99
CA ASP A 102 -5.29 -11.79 21.21
C ASP A 102 -6.23 -12.60 20.29
N PRO A 103 -7.56 -12.51 20.47
CA PRO A 103 -8.52 -13.23 19.65
C PRO A 103 -8.42 -12.82 18.16
N LEU A 104 -8.10 -11.55 17.85
CA LEU A 104 -7.98 -11.09 16.47
C LEU A 104 -6.73 -11.67 15.80
N SER A 105 -5.59 -11.64 16.49
CA SER A 105 -4.36 -12.31 16.05
C SER A 105 -4.59 -13.81 15.84
N THR A 106 -5.33 -14.47 16.73
CA THR A 106 -5.67 -15.90 16.62
C THR A 106 -6.52 -16.18 15.38
N VAL A 107 -7.59 -15.39 15.16
CA VAL A 107 -8.46 -15.51 13.99
C VAL A 107 -7.68 -15.32 12.70
N TYR A 108 -6.88 -14.25 12.63
CA TYR A 108 -6.07 -13.96 11.46
C TYR A 108 -5.10 -15.09 11.14
N ARG A 109 -4.34 -15.58 12.14
CA ARG A 109 -3.38 -16.68 11.94
C ARG A 109 -4.07 -17.98 11.55
N HIS A 110 -5.24 -18.23 12.12
CA HIS A 110 -6.03 -19.41 11.79
C HIS A 110 -6.51 -19.37 10.34
N LEU A 111 -7.20 -18.30 9.94
CA LEU A 111 -7.66 -18.09 8.56
C LEU A 111 -6.49 -18.16 7.58
N ARG A 112 -5.37 -17.51 7.90
CA ARG A 112 -4.15 -17.59 7.09
C ARG A 112 -3.67 -19.04 6.95
N GLY A 113 -3.57 -19.80 8.04
CA GLY A 113 -3.17 -21.21 8.00
C GLY A 113 -4.11 -22.07 7.14
N LEU A 114 -5.41 -21.77 7.15
CA LEU A 114 -6.40 -22.43 6.28
C LEU A 114 -6.18 -22.09 4.80
N TYR A 115 -6.04 -20.80 4.47
CA TYR A 115 -5.78 -20.37 3.10
C TYR A 115 -4.44 -20.91 2.58
N MET A 116 -3.40 -20.95 3.43
CA MET A 116 -2.11 -21.55 3.10
C MET A 116 -2.26 -23.04 2.78
N LYS A 117 -2.95 -23.81 3.64
CA LYS A 117 -3.20 -25.24 3.42
C LYS A 117 -3.96 -25.52 2.13
N ARG A 118 -4.95 -24.70 1.80
CA ARG A 118 -5.82 -24.92 0.65
C ARG A 118 -5.18 -24.50 -0.68
N HIS A 119 -4.53 -23.35 -0.71
CA HIS A 119 -4.11 -22.73 -1.97
C HIS A 119 -2.60 -22.78 -2.18
N PHE A 120 -1.82 -22.84 -1.11
CA PHE A 120 -0.37 -22.69 -1.15
C PHE A 120 0.34 -24.04 -1.01
N ASP A 121 0.06 -24.79 0.07
CA ASP A 121 0.69 -26.09 0.32
C ASP A 121 0.63 -27.07 -0.89
N PRO A 122 -0.50 -27.20 -1.63
CA PRO A 122 -0.59 -28.16 -2.73
C PRO A 122 0.34 -27.81 -3.91
N VAL A 123 0.68 -26.53 -4.08
CA VAL A 123 1.52 -26.05 -5.19
C VAL A 123 2.98 -25.87 -4.79
N MET A 124 3.28 -25.82 -3.48
CA MET A 124 4.64 -25.62 -2.97
C MET A 124 5.68 -26.63 -3.48
N PRO A 125 5.38 -27.94 -3.63
CA PRO A 125 6.34 -28.88 -4.21
C PRO A 125 6.78 -28.47 -5.62
N ASN A 126 5.83 -28.11 -6.49
CA ASN A 126 6.10 -27.67 -7.87
C ASN A 126 6.88 -26.35 -7.87
N ILE A 127 6.51 -25.40 -7.01
CA ILE A 127 7.23 -24.13 -6.88
C ILE A 127 8.68 -24.39 -6.43
N ASN A 128 8.89 -25.25 -5.43
CA ASN A 128 10.22 -25.58 -4.94
C ASN A 128 11.07 -26.26 -6.02
N GLU A 129 10.48 -27.10 -6.87
CA GLU A 129 11.15 -27.68 -8.02
C GLU A 129 11.58 -26.61 -9.03
N VAL A 130 10.67 -25.71 -9.41
CA VAL A 130 10.98 -24.58 -10.30
C VAL A 130 12.08 -23.69 -9.71
N LEU A 131 12.02 -23.39 -8.40
CA LEU A 131 13.04 -22.60 -7.72
C LEU A 131 14.41 -23.29 -7.72
N ARG A 132 14.46 -24.62 -7.55
CA ARG A 132 15.73 -25.36 -7.65
C ARG A 132 16.30 -25.28 -9.06
N THR A 133 15.47 -25.47 -10.08
CA THR A 133 15.89 -25.37 -11.49
C THR A 133 16.39 -23.95 -11.82
N MET A 134 15.67 -22.92 -11.36
CA MET A 134 16.10 -21.52 -11.53
C MET A 134 17.45 -21.25 -10.86
N LYS A 135 17.65 -21.72 -9.61
CA LYS A 135 18.95 -21.57 -8.93
C LYS A 135 20.09 -22.28 -9.64
N GLY A 136 19.82 -23.38 -10.34
CA GLY A 136 20.80 -24.09 -11.14
C GLY A 136 21.21 -23.35 -12.41
N GLY A 137 20.35 -22.49 -12.97
CA GLY A 137 20.65 -21.67 -14.14
C GLY A 137 21.16 -20.27 -13.81
N ASP A 138 20.47 -19.58 -12.89
CA ASP A 138 20.81 -18.24 -12.40
C ASP A 138 20.49 -18.16 -10.90
N GLU A 139 21.55 -18.23 -10.08
CA GLU A 139 21.43 -18.21 -8.62
C GLU A 139 20.75 -16.94 -8.10
N GLN A 140 20.96 -15.80 -8.78
CA GLN A 140 20.40 -14.52 -8.37
C GLN A 140 18.88 -14.50 -8.60
N VAL A 141 18.42 -14.93 -9.78
CA VAL A 141 16.98 -15.06 -10.08
C VAL A 141 16.33 -16.06 -9.13
N GLY A 142 16.97 -17.21 -8.90
CA GLY A 142 16.48 -18.22 -7.97
C GLY A 142 16.39 -17.73 -6.51
N ARG A 143 17.29 -16.84 -6.09
CA ARG A 143 17.26 -16.20 -4.76
C ARG A 143 16.13 -15.18 -4.65
N VAL A 144 15.95 -14.30 -5.63
CA VAL A 144 14.86 -13.31 -5.67
C VAL A 144 13.50 -14.01 -5.66
N MET A 145 13.33 -15.06 -6.46
CA MET A 145 12.08 -15.83 -6.50
C MET A 145 11.85 -16.61 -5.20
N GLN A 146 12.89 -17.08 -4.52
CA GLN A 146 12.73 -17.69 -3.20
C GLN A 146 12.29 -16.65 -2.16
N GLU A 147 12.91 -15.47 -2.15
CA GLU A 147 12.52 -14.37 -1.27
C GLU A 147 11.06 -13.94 -1.53
N TYR A 148 10.64 -13.89 -2.80
CA TYR A 148 9.25 -13.67 -3.17
C TYR A 148 8.30 -14.70 -2.57
N MET A 149 8.64 -15.99 -2.70
CA MET A 149 7.80 -17.05 -2.17
C MET A 149 7.70 -16.96 -0.64
N LEU A 150 8.81 -16.66 0.04
CA LEU A 150 8.80 -16.41 1.48
C LEU A 150 7.93 -15.21 1.85
N GLU A 151 7.97 -14.13 1.06
CA GLU A 151 7.09 -12.97 1.25
C GLU A 151 5.60 -13.31 1.06
N LEU A 152 5.24 -14.09 0.04
CA LEU A 152 3.87 -14.57 -0.17
C LEU A 152 3.41 -15.48 0.98
N MET A 153 4.31 -16.30 1.52
CA MET A 153 4.07 -17.08 2.74
C MET A 153 4.03 -16.20 4.00
N GLY A 154 4.29 -14.90 3.86
CA GLY A 154 4.34 -13.89 4.91
C GLY A 154 5.44 -14.11 5.94
N ALA A 155 6.54 -14.74 5.54
CA ALA A 155 7.78 -14.72 6.28
C ALA A 155 8.44 -13.34 6.12
N PRO A 156 9.06 -12.78 7.16
CA PRO A 156 9.77 -11.52 7.04
C PRO A 156 10.92 -11.67 6.06
N HIS A 157 11.07 -10.71 5.14
CA HIS A 157 12.17 -10.70 4.19
C HIS A 157 13.52 -10.80 4.92
N ALA A 158 14.50 -11.50 4.34
CA ALA A 158 15.80 -11.77 4.99
C ALA A 158 16.53 -10.51 5.47
N SER A 159 16.27 -9.37 4.83
CA SER A 159 16.82 -8.08 5.24
C SER A 159 16.27 -7.55 6.57
N PHE A 160 15.04 -7.88 6.97
CA PHE A 160 14.54 -7.56 8.31
C PHE A 160 15.28 -8.35 9.38
N THR A 161 15.55 -9.63 9.13
CA THR A 161 16.32 -10.47 10.06
C THR A 161 17.74 -9.94 10.22
N LYS A 162 18.37 -9.50 9.13
CA LYS A 162 19.69 -8.85 9.16
C LYS A 162 19.67 -7.52 9.92
N LEU A 163 18.67 -6.66 9.66
CA LEU A 163 18.50 -5.39 10.35
C LEU A 163 18.24 -5.59 11.85
N GLN A 164 17.34 -6.50 12.21
CA GLN A 164 17.06 -6.86 13.60
C GLN A 164 18.32 -7.42 14.29
N GLY A 165 19.11 -8.23 13.58
CA GLY A 165 20.40 -8.71 14.08
C GLY A 165 21.40 -7.58 14.37
N ALA A 166 21.47 -6.56 13.51
CA ALA A 166 22.29 -5.38 13.73
C ALA A 166 21.79 -4.54 14.91
N ILE A 167 20.48 -4.28 14.99
CA ILE A 167 19.83 -3.56 16.10
C ILE A 167 20.06 -4.30 17.43
N ASN A 168 19.92 -5.63 17.44
CA ASN A 168 20.16 -6.45 18.62
C ASN A 168 21.60 -6.32 19.11
N LYS A 169 22.60 -6.36 18.20
CA LYS A 169 24.00 -6.16 18.57
C LYS A 169 24.26 -4.78 19.17
N VAL A 170 23.71 -3.72 18.56
CA VAL A 170 23.87 -2.35 19.09
C VAL A 170 23.21 -2.22 20.46
N SER A 171 21.98 -2.71 20.63
CA SER A 171 21.26 -2.69 21.91
C SER A 171 21.99 -3.50 22.98
N GLU A 172 22.56 -4.64 22.62
CA GLU A 172 23.31 -5.48 23.55
C GLU A 172 24.60 -4.78 24.03
N ILE A 173 25.31 -4.11 23.11
CA ILE A 173 26.49 -3.30 23.45
C ILE A 173 26.13 -2.11 24.34
N LEU A 174 25.06 -1.38 24.02
CA LEU A 174 24.72 -0.13 24.73
C LEU A 174 23.93 -0.34 26.03
N LEU A 175 23.03 -1.33 26.05
CA LEU A 175 22.04 -1.52 27.10
C LEU A 175 22.17 -2.89 27.81
N GLY A 176 23.11 -3.74 27.40
CA GLY A 176 23.28 -5.09 27.96
C GLY A 176 22.13 -6.05 27.68
N ARG A 177 21.23 -5.71 26.74
CA ARG A 177 20.04 -6.51 26.43
C ARG A 177 19.69 -6.45 24.94
N LYS A 178 19.13 -7.55 24.42
CA LYS A 178 18.60 -7.61 23.06
C LYS A 178 17.40 -6.68 22.92
N ALA A 179 17.25 -6.10 21.74
CA ALA A 179 16.06 -5.31 21.43
C ALA A 179 14.83 -6.24 21.27
N PRO A 180 13.60 -5.73 21.46
CA PRO A 180 12.39 -6.49 21.19
C PRO A 180 12.37 -7.08 19.78
N ASP A 181 11.90 -8.32 19.68
CA ASP A 181 11.64 -8.96 18.40
C ASP A 181 10.53 -8.17 17.69
N ARG A 182 10.86 -7.56 16.53
CA ARG A 182 10.07 -6.63 15.69
C ARG A 182 10.51 -5.16 15.72
N LEU A 183 11.43 -4.76 16.59
CA LEU A 183 11.91 -3.37 16.60
C LEU A 183 12.40 -2.90 15.22
N ALA A 184 13.04 -3.78 14.43
CA ALA A 184 13.44 -3.46 13.06
C ALA A 184 12.24 -3.11 12.15
N ASN A 185 11.15 -3.87 12.22
CA ASN A 185 9.95 -3.58 11.46
C ASN A 185 9.28 -2.30 11.95
N ASP A 186 9.22 -2.10 13.27
CA ASP A 186 8.57 -0.94 13.90
C ASP A 186 9.34 0.35 13.62
N VAL A 187 10.68 0.30 13.62
CA VAL A 187 11.54 1.43 13.22
C VAL A 187 11.35 1.76 11.74
N ILE A 188 11.32 0.77 10.85
CA ILE A 188 11.16 1.01 9.40
C ILE A 188 9.77 1.55 9.08
N SER A 189 8.73 0.97 9.69
CA SER A 189 7.36 1.48 9.55
C SER A 189 7.23 2.88 10.17
N GLY A 190 7.82 3.13 11.34
CA GLY A 190 7.85 4.45 11.98
C GLY A 190 8.59 5.49 11.15
N LEU A 191 9.76 5.16 10.59
CA LEU A 191 10.50 6.04 9.68
C LEU A 191 9.71 6.33 8.40
N SER A 192 9.11 5.31 7.78
CA SER A 192 8.22 5.50 6.63
C SER A 192 7.09 6.46 6.94
N ALA A 193 6.52 6.31 8.13
CA ALA A 193 5.36 7.04 8.58
C ALA A 193 5.72 8.52 8.84
N VAL A 194 6.84 8.77 9.53
CA VAL A 194 7.40 10.11 9.77
C VAL A 194 7.75 10.82 8.46
N VAL A 195 8.45 10.14 7.53
CA VAL A 195 8.77 10.71 6.21
C VAL A 195 7.50 11.07 5.45
N SER A 196 6.49 10.19 5.47
CA SER A 196 5.19 10.46 4.84
C SER A 196 4.50 11.68 5.46
N ALA A 197 4.49 11.76 6.79
CA ALA A 197 3.91 12.88 7.55
C ALA A 197 4.67 14.20 7.31
N ALA A 198 5.97 14.15 7.04
CA ALA A 198 6.76 15.33 6.72
C ALA A 198 6.54 15.84 5.29
N VAL A 199 6.39 14.94 4.32
CA VAL A 199 6.49 15.30 2.91
C VAL A 199 5.13 15.54 2.24
N ILE A 200 4.03 14.96 2.73
CA ILE A 200 2.76 14.89 1.99
C ILE A 200 1.70 15.89 2.47
N PRO A 201 1.33 15.95 3.76
CA PRO A 201 0.20 16.74 4.19
C PRO A 201 0.48 18.23 4.02
N PHE A 202 -0.58 18.97 3.69
CA PHE A 202 -0.54 20.43 3.49
C PHE A 202 0.39 20.93 2.39
N ARG A 203 0.66 20.11 1.37
CA ARG A 203 1.35 20.56 0.15
C ARG A 203 0.36 20.56 -1.02
N PRO A 204 -0.33 21.70 -1.29
CA PRO A 204 -1.31 21.82 -2.37
C PRO A 204 -0.78 21.32 -3.72
N ALA A 205 0.51 21.55 -4.02
CA ALA A 205 1.17 21.03 -5.21
C ALA A 205 1.08 19.51 -5.35
N LEU A 206 1.25 18.75 -4.25
CA LEU A 206 1.17 17.29 -4.28
C LEU A 206 -0.27 16.80 -4.45
N ILE A 207 -1.23 17.49 -3.86
CA ILE A 207 -2.66 17.21 -4.03
C ILE A 207 -3.06 17.45 -5.48
N ALA A 208 -2.67 18.59 -6.05
CA ALA A 208 -2.89 18.91 -7.46
C ALA A 208 -2.20 17.88 -8.38
N ARG A 209 -0.93 17.55 -8.11
CA ARG A 209 -0.21 16.51 -8.85
C ARG A 209 -0.97 15.17 -8.81
N ASN A 210 -1.47 14.75 -7.66
CA ASN A 210 -2.22 13.50 -7.53
C ASN A 210 -3.54 13.55 -8.29
N PHE A 211 -4.19 14.71 -8.36
CA PHE A 211 -5.36 14.90 -9.21
C PHE A 211 -5.01 14.80 -10.70
N PHE A 212 -3.91 15.42 -11.15
CA PHE A 212 -3.43 15.29 -12.54
C PHE A 212 -2.85 13.91 -12.86
N GLU A 213 -2.50 13.12 -11.84
CA GLU A 213 -2.04 11.75 -12.00
C GLU A 213 -3.09 10.88 -12.68
N SER A 214 -4.39 11.12 -12.44
CA SER A 214 -5.44 10.42 -13.17
C SER A 214 -5.43 10.74 -14.65
N LEU A 215 -5.22 12.00 -15.04
CA LEU A 215 -5.09 12.35 -16.46
C LEU A 215 -3.87 11.66 -17.08
N LEU A 216 -2.73 11.68 -16.38
CA LEU A 216 -1.47 11.10 -16.85
C LEU A 216 -1.51 9.57 -16.96
N LYS A 217 -2.19 8.88 -16.04
CA LYS A 217 -2.14 7.42 -15.93
C LYS A 217 -3.42 6.68 -16.34
N VAL A 218 -4.58 7.32 -16.24
CA VAL A 218 -5.85 6.71 -16.66
C VAL A 218 -6.06 6.94 -18.14
N ALA A 219 -5.91 8.18 -18.62
CA ALA A 219 -6.24 8.51 -20.01
C ALA A 219 -5.48 7.69 -21.06
N PRO A 220 -4.17 7.40 -20.92
CA PRO A 220 -3.48 6.54 -21.90
C PRO A 220 -4.02 5.10 -21.93
N ARG A 221 -4.54 4.59 -20.82
CA ARG A 221 -5.08 3.22 -20.71
C ARG A 221 -6.42 3.09 -21.38
N ILE A 222 -7.32 4.05 -21.20
CA ILE A 222 -8.72 3.95 -21.66
C ILE A 222 -9.08 4.88 -22.83
N GLY A 223 -8.16 5.77 -23.20
CA GLY A 223 -8.38 6.84 -24.18
C GLY A 223 -8.97 8.11 -23.55
N LEU A 224 -8.59 9.29 -24.09
CA LEU A 224 -9.01 10.60 -23.57
C LEU A 224 -10.53 10.78 -23.52
N SER A 225 -11.25 10.33 -24.55
CA SER A 225 -12.73 10.47 -24.59
C SER A 225 -13.41 9.78 -23.39
N HIS A 226 -12.99 8.55 -23.05
CA HIS A 226 -13.58 7.79 -21.95
C HIS A 226 -13.08 8.29 -20.59
N TYR A 227 -11.85 8.78 -20.52
CA TYR A 227 -11.35 9.52 -19.37
C TYR A 227 -12.24 10.73 -19.06
N TYR A 228 -12.56 11.58 -20.05
CA TYR A 228 -13.40 12.75 -19.83
C TYR A 228 -14.85 12.39 -19.47
N LYS A 229 -15.42 11.31 -20.03
CA LYS A 229 -16.72 10.78 -19.57
C LYS A 229 -16.67 10.39 -18.10
N GLY A 230 -15.63 9.65 -17.69
CA GLY A 230 -15.38 9.30 -16.28
C GLY A 230 -15.24 10.53 -15.40
N LEU A 231 -14.40 11.49 -15.79
CA LEU A 231 -14.19 12.75 -15.10
C LEU A 231 -15.49 13.51 -14.91
N ASN A 232 -16.24 13.76 -15.99
CA ASN A 232 -17.51 14.50 -15.97
C ASN A 232 -18.52 13.85 -15.04
N TYR A 233 -18.62 12.51 -15.04
CA TYR A 233 -19.52 11.77 -14.17
C TYR A 233 -19.13 11.88 -12.68
N VAL A 234 -17.83 11.95 -12.38
CA VAL A 234 -17.35 12.08 -10.99
C VAL A 234 -17.44 13.54 -10.50
N VAL A 235 -17.13 14.54 -11.34
CA VAL A 235 -17.11 15.96 -10.93
C VAL A 235 -18.50 16.59 -10.89
N SER A 236 -19.45 16.12 -11.70
CA SER A 236 -20.81 16.66 -11.75
C SER A 236 -21.50 16.54 -10.38
N GLN A 237 -22.13 17.63 -9.94
CA GLN A 237 -22.82 17.68 -8.64
C GLN A 237 -23.98 16.66 -8.57
N GLU A 238 -24.63 16.39 -9.70
CA GLU A 238 -25.78 15.48 -9.79
C GLU A 238 -25.37 14.02 -9.60
N THR A 239 -24.24 13.62 -10.18
CA THR A 239 -23.82 12.21 -10.25
C THR A 239 -22.69 11.87 -9.27
N ARG A 240 -22.00 12.86 -8.69
CA ARG A 240 -20.83 12.65 -7.81
C ARG A 240 -21.09 11.63 -6.71
N ARG A 241 -22.19 11.79 -5.95
CA ARG A 241 -22.49 10.90 -4.81
C ARG A 241 -22.67 9.45 -5.27
N GLU A 242 -23.41 9.25 -6.36
CA GLU A 242 -23.59 7.93 -6.97
C GLU A 242 -22.26 7.37 -7.47
N ALA A 243 -21.48 8.19 -8.18
CA ALA A 243 -20.19 7.80 -8.75
C ALA A 243 -19.24 7.26 -7.68
N PHE A 244 -19.08 7.98 -6.56
CA PHE A 244 -18.26 7.53 -5.44
C PHE A 244 -18.83 6.27 -4.77
N ASN A 245 -20.15 6.18 -4.59
CA ASN A 245 -20.78 5.00 -4.01
C ASN A 245 -20.56 3.75 -4.85
N MET A 246 -20.66 3.86 -6.19
CA MET A 246 -20.38 2.75 -7.09
C MET A 246 -18.91 2.32 -7.02
N ALA A 247 -17.98 3.28 -7.05
CA ALA A 247 -16.55 2.99 -6.96
C ALA A 247 -16.17 2.35 -5.60
N MET A 248 -16.80 2.78 -4.50
CA MET A 248 -16.63 2.18 -3.17
C MET A 248 -17.23 0.78 -3.08
N LYS A 249 -18.46 0.58 -3.56
CA LYS A 249 -19.12 -0.75 -3.59
C LYS A 249 -18.33 -1.74 -4.44
N ALA A 250 -17.79 -1.25 -5.55
CA ALA A 250 -16.91 -2.02 -6.41
C ALA A 250 -15.51 -2.19 -5.79
N GLY A 251 -15.16 -1.60 -4.64
CA GLY A 251 -13.82 -1.75 -4.04
C GLY A 251 -12.68 -1.08 -4.83
N ALA A 252 -13.02 -0.22 -5.80
CA ALA A 252 -12.06 0.62 -6.52
C ALA A 252 -11.58 1.79 -5.65
N ILE A 253 -12.45 2.27 -4.74
CA ILE A 253 -12.11 3.10 -3.58
C ILE A 253 -12.24 2.21 -2.35
N ARG A 254 -11.25 2.25 -1.44
CA ARG A 254 -11.26 1.42 -0.23
C ARG A 254 -11.09 2.30 1.01
N PRO A 255 -12.20 2.78 1.59
CA PRO A 255 -12.17 3.60 2.79
C PRO A 255 -11.42 2.87 3.91
N GLY A 256 -10.49 3.56 4.59
CA GLY A 256 -9.80 3.02 5.76
C GLY A 256 -8.61 2.08 5.48
N THR A 257 -8.57 1.35 4.36
CA THR A 257 -7.37 0.59 3.97
C THR A 257 -6.33 1.47 3.26
N GLN A 258 -6.77 2.63 2.73
CA GLN A 258 -5.94 3.62 2.05
C GLN A 258 -5.48 4.77 2.93
N LYS A 259 -5.83 4.79 4.23
CA LYS A 259 -5.21 5.75 5.14
C LYS A 259 -3.71 5.52 5.07
N ILE A 260 -2.99 6.45 4.46
CA ILE A 260 -1.53 6.48 4.50
C ILE A 260 -1.20 6.35 5.98
N ARG A 261 -0.62 5.23 6.39
CA ARG A 261 -0.40 4.85 7.80
C ARG A 261 0.71 5.70 8.43
N SER A 262 0.66 7.00 8.22
CA SER A 262 1.73 7.93 8.51
C SER A 262 1.85 8.26 9.99
N LEU A 263 0.84 7.95 10.81
CA LEU A 263 0.82 8.41 12.21
C LEU A 263 0.29 7.39 13.23
N HIS A 264 -0.42 6.33 12.83
CA HIS A 264 -0.69 5.21 13.75
C HIS A 264 0.59 4.46 14.14
N ALA A 265 1.65 4.48 13.32
CA ALA A 265 2.96 3.98 13.74
C ALA A 265 3.57 4.83 14.87
N ALA A 266 3.26 6.14 14.93
CA ALA A 266 3.65 7.00 16.05
C ALA A 266 2.77 6.74 17.29
N GLU A 267 1.48 6.46 17.12
CA GLU A 267 0.64 5.94 18.22
C GLU A 267 1.10 4.55 18.69
N GLU A 268 1.62 3.70 17.81
CA GLU A 268 2.25 2.42 18.17
C GLU A 268 3.58 2.63 18.92
N LEU A 269 4.37 3.65 18.52
CA LEU A 269 5.66 3.99 19.16
C LEU A 269 5.51 4.70 20.51
N PHE A 270 4.52 5.58 20.65
CA PHE A 270 4.34 6.43 21.84
C PHE A 270 3.14 6.02 22.71
N GLY A 271 2.25 5.17 22.19
CA GLY A 271 1.10 4.63 22.92
C GLY A 271 0.11 5.70 23.41
N PRO A 272 -0.81 5.31 24.32
CA PRO A 272 -1.67 6.26 25.06
C PRO A 272 -0.90 7.21 25.98
N THR A 273 0.42 7.02 26.11
CA THR A 273 1.34 7.88 26.87
C THR A 273 1.89 9.05 26.07
N ALA A 274 1.52 9.19 24.79
CA ALA A 274 1.91 10.33 23.98
C ALA A 274 1.39 11.65 24.64
N PRO A 275 2.23 12.70 24.74
CA PRO A 275 1.77 13.99 25.25
C PRO A 275 0.55 14.51 24.48
N ILE A 276 -0.37 15.21 25.14
CA ILE A 276 -1.57 15.80 24.50
C ILE A 276 -1.22 16.65 23.27
N ALA A 277 -0.06 17.32 23.30
CA ALA A 277 0.47 18.07 22.16
C ALA A 277 0.68 17.19 20.93
N VAL A 278 1.17 15.96 21.12
CA VAL A 278 1.33 14.96 20.04
C VAL A 278 -0.05 14.59 19.49
N HIS A 279 -1.04 14.27 20.31
CA HIS A 279 -2.39 13.95 19.81
C HIS A 279 -3.05 15.10 19.03
N LYS A 280 -2.92 16.35 19.52
CA LYS A 280 -3.41 17.52 18.77
C LYS A 280 -2.68 17.68 17.43
N TYR A 281 -1.39 17.42 17.42
CA TYR A 281 -0.58 17.43 16.21
C TYR A 281 -1.04 16.33 15.25
N LEU A 282 -1.22 15.08 15.70
CA LEU A 282 -1.72 13.97 14.88
C LEU A 282 -3.04 14.32 14.17
N ASN A 283 -4.01 14.89 14.89
CA ASN A 283 -5.31 15.30 14.32
C ASN A 283 -5.20 16.34 13.21
N ILE A 284 -4.21 17.24 13.28
CA ILE A 284 -3.97 18.23 12.22
C ILE A 284 -3.44 17.51 10.97
N PHE A 285 -2.45 16.65 11.13
CA PHE A 285 -1.86 15.91 10.02
C PHE A 285 -2.86 14.97 9.35
N ASP A 286 -3.72 14.31 10.11
CA ASP A 286 -4.80 13.48 9.59
C ASP A 286 -5.70 14.26 8.62
N LYS A 287 -6.04 15.51 8.93
CA LYS A 287 -6.78 16.39 7.99
C LYS A 287 -5.99 16.68 6.71
N GLY A 288 -4.68 16.89 6.82
CA GLY A 288 -3.81 17.05 5.65
C GLY A 288 -3.78 15.79 4.78
N PHE A 289 -3.80 14.61 5.40
CA PHE A 289 -3.90 13.32 4.71
C PHE A 289 -5.27 13.08 4.09
N GLU A 290 -6.36 13.51 4.74
CA GLU A 290 -7.71 13.44 4.18
C GLU A 290 -7.81 14.21 2.86
N TRP A 291 -7.18 15.38 2.74
CA TRP A 291 -7.17 16.14 1.48
C TRP A 291 -6.40 15.42 0.38
N TYR A 292 -5.25 14.84 0.73
CA TYR A 292 -4.46 14.05 -0.20
C TYR A 292 -5.21 12.80 -0.66
N GLN A 293 -5.78 12.05 0.30
CA GLN A 293 -6.57 10.86 0.04
C GLN A 293 -7.80 11.19 -0.79
N SER A 294 -8.46 12.33 -0.54
CA SER A 294 -9.56 12.79 -1.38
C SER A 294 -9.11 12.88 -2.84
N ALA A 295 -8.01 13.56 -3.16
CA ALA A 295 -7.51 13.63 -4.53
C ALA A 295 -7.20 12.25 -5.15
N ASP A 296 -6.69 11.31 -4.33
CA ASP A 296 -6.50 9.91 -4.74
C ASP A 296 -7.84 9.22 -5.05
N ASP A 297 -8.82 9.33 -4.16
CA ASP A 297 -10.17 8.76 -4.29
C ASP A 297 -10.89 9.31 -5.53
N TRP A 298 -10.70 10.59 -5.85
CA TRP A 298 -11.14 11.20 -7.10
C TRP A 298 -10.52 10.51 -8.32
N GLY A 299 -9.19 10.35 -8.34
CA GLY A 299 -8.49 9.65 -9.43
C GLY A 299 -8.94 8.20 -9.60
N ARG A 300 -9.18 7.49 -8.48
CA ARG A 300 -9.72 6.12 -8.46
C ARG A 300 -11.14 6.04 -9.00
N ALA A 301 -12.01 6.97 -8.60
CA ALA A 301 -13.37 7.06 -9.13
C ALA A 301 -13.35 7.31 -10.65
N ILE A 302 -12.48 8.21 -11.12
CA ILE A 302 -12.31 8.53 -12.54
C ILE A 302 -11.83 7.30 -13.31
N ALA A 303 -10.85 6.57 -12.79
CA ALA A 303 -10.36 5.32 -13.36
C ALA A 303 -11.49 4.28 -13.49
N TYR A 304 -12.22 4.03 -12.41
CA TYR A 304 -13.32 3.09 -12.37
C TYR A 304 -14.40 3.44 -13.40
N HIS A 305 -14.90 4.68 -13.39
CA HIS A 305 -15.97 5.11 -14.29
C HIS A 305 -15.52 5.24 -15.73
N GLY A 306 -14.28 5.67 -15.96
CA GLY A 306 -13.71 5.70 -17.30
C GLY A 306 -13.64 4.31 -17.95
N GLN A 307 -13.17 3.30 -17.20
CA GLN A 307 -13.18 1.92 -17.67
C GLN A 307 -14.60 1.38 -17.84
N ARG A 308 -15.50 1.69 -16.90
CA ARG A 308 -16.92 1.32 -16.99
C ARG A 308 -17.54 1.84 -18.27
N PHE A 309 -17.43 3.14 -18.57
CA PHE A 309 -17.99 3.71 -19.79
C PHE A 309 -17.38 3.07 -21.04
N ARG A 310 -16.06 2.81 -21.04
CA ARG A 310 -15.40 2.14 -22.16
C ARG A 310 -15.97 0.75 -22.44
N ILE A 311 -16.22 -0.04 -21.41
CA ILE A 311 -16.82 -1.37 -21.56
C ILE A 311 -18.28 -1.23 -22.00
N MET A 312 -19.07 -0.41 -21.31
CA MET A 312 -20.52 -0.29 -21.55
C MET A 312 -20.84 0.28 -22.94
N ASP A 313 -20.07 1.24 -23.43
CA ASP A 313 -20.26 1.85 -24.75
C ASP A 313 -20.05 0.85 -25.90
N ASN A 314 -19.29 -0.23 -25.67
CA ASN A 314 -19.01 -1.27 -26.67
C ASN A 314 -19.79 -2.57 -26.42
N LEU A 315 -20.49 -2.68 -25.28
CA LEU A 315 -21.13 -3.91 -24.84
C LEU A 315 -22.35 -4.26 -25.70
N ASP A 316 -23.12 -3.27 -26.13
CA ASP A 316 -24.34 -3.48 -26.93
C ASP A 316 -24.04 -4.17 -28.27
N ASP A 317 -22.95 -3.79 -28.94
CA ASP A 317 -22.52 -4.41 -30.19
C ASP A 317 -22.11 -5.88 -29.98
N TYR A 318 -21.42 -6.16 -28.87
CA TYR A 318 -21.05 -7.54 -28.50
C TYR A 318 -22.28 -8.39 -28.18
N VAL A 319 -23.19 -7.89 -27.34
CA VAL A 319 -24.42 -8.60 -26.93
C VAL A 319 -25.32 -8.90 -28.13
N LYS A 320 -25.36 -8.00 -29.12
CA LYS A 320 -26.11 -8.19 -30.37
C LYS A 320 -25.38 -9.05 -31.40
N GLY A 321 -24.17 -9.55 -31.09
CA GLY A 321 -23.37 -10.37 -32.00
C GLY A 321 -22.80 -9.61 -33.21
N ARG A 322 -22.77 -8.27 -33.15
CA ARG A 322 -22.19 -7.43 -34.21
C ARG A 322 -20.67 -7.43 -34.15
N THR A 323 -20.08 -7.71 -32.99
CA THR A 323 -18.65 -7.88 -32.79
C THR A 323 -18.34 -9.21 -32.11
N THR A 324 -17.20 -9.80 -32.42
CA THR A 324 -16.70 -10.98 -31.71
C THR A 324 -16.16 -10.59 -30.33
N LEU A 325 -15.97 -11.56 -29.44
CA LEU A 325 -15.38 -11.31 -28.12
C LEU A 325 -13.97 -10.69 -28.21
N GLU A 326 -13.14 -11.14 -29.15
CA GLU A 326 -11.80 -10.56 -29.36
C GLU A 326 -11.87 -9.11 -29.86
N GLN A 327 -12.81 -8.82 -30.77
CA GLN A 327 -13.05 -7.45 -31.22
C GLN A 327 -13.54 -6.59 -30.06
N PHE A 328 -14.49 -7.08 -29.26
CA PHE A 328 -14.99 -6.40 -28.06
C PHE A 328 -13.86 -6.12 -27.06
N LYS A 329 -13.05 -7.12 -26.71
CA LYS A 329 -11.91 -6.94 -25.79
C LYS A 329 -10.90 -5.91 -26.31
N SER A 330 -10.65 -5.89 -27.62
CA SER A 330 -9.78 -4.90 -28.26
C SER A 330 -10.37 -3.49 -28.17
N VAL A 331 -11.62 -3.28 -28.61
CA VAL A 331 -12.24 -1.95 -28.58
C VAL A 331 -12.49 -1.46 -27.15
N ALA A 332 -12.86 -2.34 -26.22
CA ALA A 332 -13.02 -2.02 -24.80
C ALA A 332 -11.68 -1.92 -24.04
N LYS A 333 -10.54 -2.12 -24.72
CA LYS A 333 -9.18 -2.12 -24.18
C LYS A 333 -8.93 -3.10 -23.04
N ILE A 334 -9.71 -4.18 -22.98
CA ILE A 334 -9.55 -5.27 -22.00
C ILE A 334 -8.19 -5.95 -22.23
N ASN A 335 -7.76 -6.15 -23.47
CA ASN A 335 -6.49 -6.81 -23.80
C ASN A 335 -5.23 -6.03 -23.34
N THR A 336 -5.38 -4.83 -22.77
CA THR A 336 -4.29 -4.04 -22.22
C THR A 336 -3.97 -4.38 -20.75
N PHE A 337 -4.83 -5.15 -20.07
CA PHE A 337 -4.63 -5.61 -18.68
C PHE A 337 -3.75 -6.87 -18.59
N ASP A 338 -3.42 -7.29 -17.36
CA ASP A 338 -2.70 -8.53 -17.13
C ASP A 338 -3.48 -9.73 -17.70
N PRO A 339 -2.82 -10.75 -18.30
CA PRO A 339 -3.51 -11.90 -18.86
C PRO A 339 -4.47 -12.61 -17.88
N LEU A 340 -4.16 -12.61 -16.58
CA LEU A 340 -5.05 -13.16 -15.56
C LEU A 340 -6.31 -12.31 -15.40
N ASP A 341 -6.17 -10.98 -15.29
CA ASP A 341 -7.29 -10.05 -15.16
C ASP A 341 -8.16 -10.05 -16.44
N VAL A 342 -7.54 -10.20 -17.61
CA VAL A 342 -8.24 -10.40 -18.89
C VAL A 342 -9.10 -11.65 -18.85
N LYS A 343 -8.54 -12.77 -18.39
CA LYS A 343 -9.26 -14.04 -18.29
C LYS A 343 -10.43 -13.96 -17.31
N ILE A 344 -10.23 -13.35 -16.13
CA ILE A 344 -11.29 -13.14 -15.14
C ILE A 344 -12.42 -12.28 -15.74
N ALA A 345 -12.08 -11.19 -16.42
CA ALA A 345 -13.07 -10.34 -17.08
C ALA A 345 -13.80 -11.08 -18.20
N GLU A 346 -13.09 -11.89 -18.98
CA GLU A 346 -13.64 -12.73 -20.04
C GLU A 346 -14.65 -13.75 -19.48
N ASP A 347 -14.31 -14.43 -18.40
CA ASP A 347 -15.21 -15.36 -17.72
C ASP A 347 -16.49 -14.65 -17.26
N PHE A 348 -16.40 -13.43 -16.72
CA PHE A 348 -17.57 -12.62 -16.39
C PHE A 348 -18.41 -12.27 -17.62
N ILE A 349 -17.78 -11.88 -18.73
CA ILE A 349 -18.48 -11.51 -19.98
C ILE A 349 -19.21 -12.72 -20.58
N LEU A 350 -18.54 -13.88 -20.66
CA LEU A 350 -19.11 -15.12 -21.19
C LEU A 350 -20.30 -15.61 -20.36
N ASN A 351 -20.25 -15.44 -19.04
CA ASN A 351 -21.35 -15.75 -18.13
C ASN A 351 -22.42 -14.65 -18.07
N ARG A 352 -22.38 -13.65 -18.96
CA ARG A 352 -23.28 -12.48 -19.01
C ARG A 352 -23.31 -11.66 -17.71
N ASN A 353 -22.29 -11.78 -16.87
CA ASN A 353 -22.09 -10.96 -15.68
C ASN A 353 -21.25 -9.72 -16.03
N TYR A 354 -21.81 -8.83 -16.85
CA TYR A 354 -21.08 -7.66 -17.36
C TYR A 354 -20.70 -6.68 -16.24
N GLU A 355 -21.53 -6.55 -15.20
CA GLU A 355 -21.21 -5.72 -14.04
C GLU A 355 -20.00 -6.27 -13.27
N GLY A 356 -19.87 -7.60 -13.17
CA GLY A 356 -18.68 -8.26 -12.61
C GLY A 356 -17.41 -7.91 -13.37
N ALA A 357 -17.45 -7.95 -14.72
CA ALA A 357 -16.32 -7.56 -15.57
C ALA A 357 -15.94 -6.08 -15.40
N VAL A 358 -16.94 -5.19 -15.39
CA VAL A 358 -16.75 -3.75 -15.14
C VAL A 358 -16.12 -3.50 -13.77
N ASN A 359 -16.66 -4.14 -12.73
CA ASN A 359 -16.19 -3.96 -11.36
C ASN A 359 -14.75 -4.47 -11.22
N HIS A 360 -14.44 -5.64 -11.75
CA HIS A 360 -13.10 -6.20 -11.72
C HIS A 360 -12.08 -5.31 -12.45
N LEU A 361 -12.33 -4.95 -13.72
CA LEU A 361 -11.38 -4.15 -14.49
C LEU A 361 -11.30 -2.69 -14.01
N GLY A 362 -12.40 -2.12 -13.52
CA GLY A 362 -12.40 -0.80 -12.89
C GLY A 362 -11.59 -0.77 -11.60
N GLN A 363 -11.66 -1.83 -10.78
CA GLN A 363 -10.77 -2.00 -9.63
C GLN A 363 -9.31 -2.09 -10.07
N VAL A 364 -9.00 -2.98 -11.01
CA VAL A 364 -7.63 -3.21 -11.50
C VAL A 364 -7.03 -1.91 -12.03
N LEU A 365 -7.76 -1.17 -12.87
CA LEU A 365 -7.30 0.11 -13.40
C LEU A 365 -7.08 1.16 -12.31
N SER A 366 -8.02 1.34 -11.37
CA SER A 366 -7.83 2.23 -10.21
C SER A 366 -6.55 1.87 -9.44
N ARG A 367 -6.31 0.57 -9.28
CA ARG A 367 -5.17 0.03 -8.52
C ARG A 367 -3.83 0.20 -9.24
N GLU A 368 -3.81 0.08 -10.57
CA GLU A 368 -2.59 0.24 -11.40
C GLU A 368 -2.27 1.71 -11.68
N SER A 369 -3.31 2.56 -11.84
CA SER A 369 -3.13 3.96 -12.21
C SER A 369 -2.88 4.87 -11.01
N MET A 370 -3.45 4.63 -9.83
CA MET A 370 -3.21 5.52 -8.68
C MET A 370 -2.11 4.98 -7.79
N THR A 371 -1.13 5.83 -7.43
CA THR A 371 -0.01 5.44 -6.58
C THR A 371 -0.49 4.87 -5.25
N ARG A 372 0.00 3.69 -4.88
CA ARG A 372 -0.37 3.03 -3.62
C ARG A 372 0.62 3.41 -2.53
N TYR A 373 0.34 4.50 -1.84
CA TYR A 373 1.13 4.89 -0.68
C TYR A 373 0.75 4.02 0.53
N GLY A 374 1.74 3.29 1.09
CA GLY A 374 1.56 2.51 2.32
C GLY A 374 0.89 1.13 2.17
N TYR A 375 0.62 0.64 0.96
CA TYR A 375 0.15 -0.73 0.75
C TYR A 375 1.31 -1.71 0.69
N ALA A 376 1.18 -2.90 1.31
CA ALA A 376 2.11 -4.02 1.14
C ALA A 376 2.17 -4.59 -0.30
N ASP A 377 1.34 -4.07 -1.21
CA ASP A 377 1.33 -4.39 -2.65
C ASP A 377 2.45 -3.64 -3.39
N HIS A 378 3.68 -3.87 -2.97
CA HIS A 378 4.87 -3.45 -3.72
C HIS A 378 5.31 -4.60 -4.63
N PRO A 379 6.02 -4.35 -5.75
CA PRO A 379 6.62 -5.41 -6.52
C PRO A 379 7.58 -6.24 -5.65
N VAL A 380 7.81 -7.49 -6.03
CA VAL A 380 8.69 -8.44 -5.32
C VAL A 380 10.01 -7.81 -4.88
N GLY A 381 10.40 -8.00 -3.61
CA GLY A 381 11.62 -7.44 -3.04
C GLY A 381 11.50 -6.00 -2.55
N TRP A 382 10.39 -5.31 -2.84
CA TRP A 382 10.07 -4.00 -2.25
C TRP A 382 9.37 -4.09 -0.89
N ASN A 383 8.99 -5.30 -0.47
CA ASN A 383 8.60 -5.58 0.92
C ASN A 383 9.82 -5.70 1.84
N SER A 384 11.04 -5.83 1.30
CA SER A 384 12.29 -5.83 2.07
C SER A 384 12.54 -4.51 2.82
N VAL A 385 13.46 -4.49 3.79
CA VAL A 385 13.89 -3.24 4.46
C VAL A 385 14.32 -2.18 3.43
N GLN A 386 15.19 -2.56 2.50
CA GLN A 386 15.63 -1.72 1.41
C GLN A 386 14.43 -1.32 0.56
N GLY A 387 13.57 -2.30 0.28
CA GLY A 387 12.33 -2.12 -0.42
C GLY A 387 11.48 -0.97 0.14
N ARG A 388 11.12 -1.09 1.41
CA ARG A 388 10.30 -0.08 2.07
C ARG A 388 11.04 1.25 2.13
N LEU A 389 12.32 1.28 2.48
CA LEU A 389 13.08 2.54 2.62
C LEU A 389 13.32 3.27 1.30
N PHE A 390 13.75 2.55 0.26
CA PHE A 390 14.08 3.14 -1.04
C PHE A 390 12.82 3.32 -1.90
N GLY A 391 11.85 2.41 -1.81
CA GLY A 391 10.56 2.50 -2.51
C GLY A 391 9.58 3.52 -1.91
N GLN A 392 9.90 4.09 -0.74
CA GLN A 392 9.19 5.23 -0.17
C GLN A 392 9.40 6.48 -1.04
N PHE A 393 8.29 7.09 -1.49
CA PHE A 393 8.21 8.46 -1.97
C PHE A 393 9.38 8.97 -2.82
N GLY A 394 9.40 8.67 -4.12
CA GLY A 394 9.98 9.57 -5.11
C GLY A 394 8.94 10.56 -5.65
N THR A 395 9.33 11.46 -6.54
CA THR A 395 8.36 12.20 -7.38
C THR A 395 7.44 11.23 -8.13
N TRP A 396 7.97 10.04 -8.49
CA TRP A 396 7.26 8.91 -9.06
C TRP A 396 7.66 7.61 -8.36
N PRO A 397 6.69 6.79 -7.92
CA PRO A 397 6.99 5.47 -7.34
C PRO A 397 7.51 4.51 -8.41
N VAL A 398 8.18 3.43 -7.98
CA VAL A 398 8.52 2.29 -8.87
C VAL A 398 7.29 1.76 -9.61
N GLN A 399 6.12 1.82 -8.98
CA GLN A 399 4.83 1.47 -9.59
C GLN A 399 4.55 2.23 -10.90
N TYR A 400 5.08 3.44 -11.06
CA TYR A 400 4.94 4.19 -12.30
C TYR A 400 5.73 3.57 -13.44
N LYS A 401 6.94 3.06 -13.16
CA LYS A 401 7.72 2.30 -14.15
C LYS A 401 6.95 1.06 -14.57
N ASP A 402 6.40 0.31 -13.62
CA ASP A 402 5.61 -0.88 -13.91
C ASP A 402 4.38 -0.52 -14.76
N TYR A 403 3.69 0.57 -14.41
CA TYR A 403 2.60 1.11 -15.22
C TYR A 403 3.01 1.41 -16.67
N LEU A 404 4.14 2.09 -16.88
CA LEU A 404 4.66 2.37 -18.23
C LEU A 404 5.00 1.08 -18.97
N VAL A 405 5.73 0.16 -18.33
CA VAL A 405 6.09 -1.13 -18.92
C VAL A 405 4.82 -1.88 -19.34
N GLN A 406 3.81 -1.96 -18.49
CA GLN A 406 2.54 -2.61 -18.81
C GLN A 406 1.84 -1.94 -20.00
N GLY A 407 1.81 -0.60 -20.05
CA GLY A 407 1.24 0.15 -21.17
C GLY A 407 1.96 -0.07 -22.50
N PHE A 408 3.29 -0.20 -22.48
CA PHE A 408 4.09 -0.44 -23.70
C PHE A 408 4.20 -1.92 -24.10
N THR A 409 3.94 -2.85 -23.18
CA THR A 409 4.12 -4.30 -23.45
C THR A 409 2.81 -5.05 -23.70
N ARG A 410 1.68 -4.58 -23.17
CA ARG A 410 0.37 -5.25 -23.27
C ARG A 410 -0.50 -4.68 -24.40
N GLY A 411 -1.50 -5.45 -24.83
CA GLY A 411 -2.39 -5.10 -25.94
C GLY A 411 -1.78 -5.29 -27.33
N SER A 412 -2.54 -4.87 -28.35
CA SER A 412 -2.08 -4.86 -29.75
C SER A 412 -1.04 -3.77 -29.99
N MET A 413 -0.34 -3.81 -31.14
CA MET A 413 0.57 -2.72 -31.52
C MET A 413 -0.15 -1.36 -31.59
N LYS A 414 -1.42 -1.37 -32.01
CA LYS A 414 -2.26 -0.17 -32.01
C LYS A 414 -2.45 0.38 -30.59
N ASP A 415 -2.75 -0.47 -29.62
CA ASP A 415 -2.97 -0.07 -28.23
C ASP A 415 -1.71 0.52 -27.59
N LYS A 416 -0.55 -0.10 -27.87
CA LYS A 416 0.77 0.36 -27.39
C LYS A 416 1.13 1.73 -27.95
N THR A 417 0.90 1.91 -29.25
CA THR A 417 1.13 3.20 -29.92
C THR A 417 0.16 4.27 -29.41
N GLU A 418 -1.12 3.94 -29.24
CA GLU A 418 -2.10 4.85 -28.65
C GLU A 418 -1.73 5.24 -27.22
N PHE A 419 -1.34 4.28 -26.38
CA PHE A 419 -0.84 4.52 -25.03
C PHE A 419 0.34 5.49 -25.05
N GLY A 420 1.37 5.22 -25.85
CA GLY A 420 2.55 6.06 -25.96
C GLY A 420 2.23 7.48 -26.43
N MET A 421 1.39 7.63 -27.45
CA MET A 421 0.98 8.93 -27.99
C MET A 421 0.16 9.74 -26.98
N ILE A 422 -0.83 9.13 -26.33
CA ILE A 422 -1.64 9.84 -25.33
C ILE A 422 -0.78 10.20 -24.12
N HIS A 423 0.08 9.29 -23.65
CA HIS A 423 0.96 9.54 -22.51
C HIS A 423 1.95 10.67 -22.78
N ALA A 424 2.60 10.64 -23.95
CA ALA A 424 3.50 11.72 -24.39
C ALA A 424 2.75 13.04 -24.58
N GLY A 425 1.57 13.02 -25.19
CA GLY A 425 0.73 14.20 -25.40
C GLY A 425 0.26 14.84 -24.09
N VAL A 426 -0.21 14.03 -23.14
CA VAL A 426 -0.60 14.51 -21.80
C VAL A 426 0.61 15.05 -21.04
N SER A 427 1.75 14.35 -21.09
CA SER A 427 2.99 14.80 -20.45
C SER A 427 3.46 16.14 -21.03
N GLY A 428 3.52 16.26 -22.36
CA GLY A 428 3.86 17.50 -23.05
C GLY A 428 2.88 18.62 -22.72
N GLY A 429 1.58 18.32 -22.65
CA GLY A 429 0.54 19.27 -22.24
C GLY A 429 0.73 19.79 -20.82
N ILE A 430 1.06 18.93 -19.85
CA ILE A 430 1.35 19.33 -18.47
C ILE A 430 2.59 20.23 -18.41
N ILE A 431 3.66 19.88 -19.13
CA ILE A 431 4.89 20.68 -19.19
C ILE A 431 4.60 22.05 -19.81
N ALA A 432 3.88 22.09 -20.94
CA ALA A 432 3.55 23.32 -21.64
C ALA A 432 2.60 24.20 -20.80
N ALA A 433 1.61 23.61 -20.12
CA ALA A 433 0.74 24.33 -19.20
C ALA A 433 1.54 24.98 -18.08
N GLY A 434 2.45 24.22 -17.45
CA GLY A 434 3.37 24.76 -16.44
C GLY A 434 4.19 25.92 -17.00
N ALA A 435 4.81 25.72 -18.16
CA ALA A 435 5.63 26.75 -18.80
C ALA A 435 4.88 28.03 -19.14
N SER A 436 3.63 27.92 -19.58
CA SER A 436 2.78 29.06 -19.93
C SER A 436 2.49 30.00 -18.75
N ILE A 437 2.58 29.49 -17.52
CA ILE A 437 2.37 30.24 -16.28
C ILE A 437 3.64 30.34 -15.42
N GLY A 438 4.83 30.08 -15.99
CA GLY A 438 6.09 30.21 -15.28
C GLY A 438 6.38 29.14 -14.22
N ILE A 439 5.66 28.01 -14.25
CA ILE A 439 5.80 26.91 -13.29
C ILE A 439 6.55 25.73 -13.88
N ASN A 440 7.48 25.15 -13.11
CA ASN A 440 8.14 23.92 -13.50
C ASN A 440 7.28 22.67 -13.16
N LEU A 441 6.39 22.28 -14.08
CA LEU A 441 5.59 21.05 -13.97
C LEU A 441 6.27 19.82 -14.60
N HIS A 442 7.52 19.92 -15.07
CA HIS A 442 8.22 18.78 -15.67
C HIS A 442 8.36 17.60 -14.71
N ASN A 443 8.51 17.88 -13.41
CA ASN A 443 8.58 16.83 -12.40
C ASN A 443 7.23 16.10 -12.24
N TRP A 444 6.12 16.59 -12.82
CA TRP A 444 4.80 16.00 -12.73
C TRP A 444 4.46 15.03 -13.87
N THR A 445 5.38 14.71 -14.77
CA THR A 445 5.10 13.83 -15.93
C THR A 445 5.77 12.46 -15.87
N GLY A 446 6.58 12.21 -14.84
CA GLY A 446 7.28 10.94 -14.64
C GLY A 446 8.29 10.55 -15.72
N LEU A 447 8.59 11.48 -16.63
CA LEU A 447 9.73 11.40 -17.54
C LEU A 447 11.06 11.38 -16.77
N GLN A 448 11.05 11.87 -15.53
CA GLN A 448 12.09 11.56 -14.54
C GLN A 448 11.87 10.13 -14.04
N ILE A 449 12.50 9.17 -14.73
CA ILE A 449 12.63 7.79 -14.27
C ILE A 449 13.14 7.82 -12.82
N TYR A 450 12.49 7.03 -11.95
CA TYR A 450 12.75 6.90 -10.51
C TYR A 450 14.15 7.39 -10.07
N MET A 451 14.18 8.52 -9.35
CA MET A 451 15.44 9.10 -8.85
C MET A 451 15.80 8.64 -7.43
N GLY A 452 15.07 7.68 -6.85
CA GLY A 452 15.16 7.35 -5.43
C GLY A 452 14.13 8.07 -4.57
N GLY A 453 13.95 7.59 -3.35
CA GLY A 453 13.21 8.28 -2.28
C GLY A 453 14.13 9.06 -1.34
N PRO A 454 13.60 9.89 -0.40
CA PRO A 454 14.40 10.66 0.54
C PRO A 454 15.42 9.84 1.34
N ILE A 455 15.10 8.58 1.67
CA ILE A 455 16.05 7.69 2.35
C ILE A 455 17.11 7.16 1.38
N ALA A 456 16.79 7.01 0.09
CA ALA A 456 17.76 6.74 -0.96
C ALA A 456 18.79 7.85 -1.05
N ASP A 457 18.30 9.08 -1.16
CA ASP A 457 19.13 10.28 -1.24
C ASP A 457 19.98 10.42 0.02
N LEU A 458 19.38 10.24 1.20
CA LEU A 458 20.11 10.23 2.48
C LEU A 458 21.22 9.17 2.50
N SER A 459 20.94 7.95 2.05
CA SER A 459 21.92 6.86 2.04
C SER A 459 23.06 7.15 1.05
N ILE A 460 22.72 7.67 -0.13
CA ILE A 460 23.69 8.11 -1.14
C ILE A 460 24.57 9.23 -0.58
N ASP A 461 23.98 10.20 0.12
CA ASP A 461 24.70 11.30 0.73
C ASP A 461 25.59 10.82 1.89
N VAL A 462 25.16 9.87 2.72
CA VAL A 462 26.05 9.24 3.72
C VAL A 462 27.26 8.60 3.02
N MET A 463 27.03 7.77 1.99
CA MET A 463 28.12 7.12 1.27
C MET A 463 29.07 8.14 0.60
N LYS A 464 28.53 9.17 -0.07
CA LYS A 464 29.31 10.24 -0.69
C LYS A 464 30.07 11.09 0.33
N SER A 465 29.51 11.32 1.51
CA SER A 465 30.17 12.08 2.58
C SER A 465 31.45 11.39 3.12
N ILE A 466 31.52 10.06 2.97
CA ILE A 466 32.63 9.22 3.40
C ILE A 466 33.60 8.97 2.24
N GLY A 467 33.08 8.50 1.10
CA GLY A 467 33.87 7.97 -0.02
C GLY A 467 33.92 8.83 -1.29
N GLY A 468 33.20 9.94 -1.36
CA GLY A 468 33.14 10.79 -2.55
C GLY A 468 34.38 11.68 -2.74
N SER A 469 34.45 12.35 -3.90
CA SER A 469 35.36 13.47 -4.14
C SER A 469 35.12 14.63 -3.16
N ASP A 470 36.04 15.59 -3.03
CA ASP A 470 35.88 16.70 -2.07
C ASP A 470 34.63 17.55 -2.32
N LEU A 471 34.25 17.75 -3.58
CA LEU A 471 33.00 18.43 -3.95
C LEU A 471 31.78 17.60 -3.56
N GLU A 472 31.78 16.30 -3.86
CA GLU A 472 30.68 15.39 -3.48
C GLU A 472 30.55 15.28 -1.97
N LYS A 473 31.67 15.20 -1.23
CA LYS A 473 31.67 15.20 0.23
C LYS A 473 31.05 16.47 0.81
N ARG A 474 31.37 17.64 0.25
CA ARG A 474 30.78 18.92 0.68
C ARG A 474 29.28 18.98 0.37
N LEU A 475 28.88 18.61 -0.85
CA LEU A 475 27.46 18.59 -1.25
C LEU A 475 26.67 17.60 -0.41
N ALA A 476 27.20 16.40 -0.20
CA ALA A 476 26.57 15.36 0.59
C ALA A 476 26.46 15.75 2.07
N ARG A 477 27.51 16.33 2.68
CA ARG A 477 27.43 16.85 4.05
C ARG A 477 26.37 17.94 4.17
N ARG A 478 26.33 18.89 3.23
CA ARG A 478 25.29 19.93 3.21
C ARG A 478 23.89 19.32 3.14
N ASN A 479 23.67 18.33 2.28
CA ASN A 479 22.37 17.65 2.17
C ASN A 479 22.03 16.85 3.44
N LEU A 480 23.00 16.17 4.06
CA LEU A 480 22.83 15.46 5.34
C LEU A 480 22.43 16.42 6.46
N TYR A 481 23.12 17.57 6.56
CA TYR A 481 22.76 18.60 7.53
C TYR A 481 21.36 19.13 7.27
N ALA A 482 21.01 19.44 6.02
CA ALA A 482 19.64 19.84 5.65
C ALA A 482 18.59 18.76 5.97
N THR A 483 18.98 17.49 6.14
CA THR A 483 18.05 16.41 6.49
C THR A 483 17.86 16.30 8.01
N ILE A 484 18.86 16.64 8.82
CA ILE A 484 18.79 16.63 10.30
C ILE A 484 18.26 17.98 10.80
N PRO A 485 17.07 18.01 11.43
CA PRO A 485 16.28 19.23 11.54
C PRO A 485 16.94 20.41 12.28
N ILE A 486 17.57 20.14 13.43
CA ILE A 486 18.18 21.21 14.25
C ILE A 486 19.47 21.71 13.61
N LEU A 487 20.28 20.81 13.05
CA LEU A 487 21.57 21.17 12.46
C LEU A 487 21.38 21.86 11.10
N GLY A 488 20.46 21.34 10.27
CA GLY A 488 20.14 21.93 8.98
C GLY A 488 19.56 23.33 9.10
N TRP A 489 18.66 23.56 10.05
CA TRP A 489 18.10 24.89 10.25
C TRP A 489 19.15 25.89 10.73
N LEU A 490 19.99 25.51 11.71
CA LEU A 490 21.04 26.39 12.22
C LEU A 490 22.11 26.72 11.18
N GLU A 491 22.46 25.78 10.31
CA GLU A 491 23.54 25.95 9.33
C GLU A 491 23.07 26.56 8.01
N THR A 492 21.86 26.24 7.56
CA THR A 492 21.36 26.62 6.23
C THR A 492 20.21 27.62 6.26
N GLY A 493 19.61 27.87 7.43
CA GLY A 493 18.38 28.66 7.55
C GLY A 493 17.12 27.96 7.02
N ASN A 494 17.24 26.76 6.43
CA ASN A 494 16.12 26.03 5.84
C ASN A 494 15.49 25.07 6.86
N PRO A 495 14.21 25.22 7.23
CA PRO A 495 13.58 24.40 8.26
C PRO A 495 13.16 23.01 7.76
N ARG A 496 13.26 22.71 6.46
CA ARG A 496 12.79 21.44 5.87
C ARG A 496 13.58 20.25 6.43
N SER A 497 12.88 19.21 6.87
CA SER A 497 13.48 17.96 7.33
C SER A 497 12.53 16.79 7.17
N VAL A 498 13.04 15.66 6.66
CA VAL A 498 12.25 14.42 6.54
C VAL A 498 11.83 13.83 7.89
N PHE A 499 12.44 14.28 8.99
CA PHE A 499 12.17 13.78 10.34
C PHE A 499 11.23 14.69 11.16
N LEU A 500 10.96 15.91 10.68
CA LEU A 500 10.00 16.82 11.31
C LEU A 500 8.74 16.91 10.45
N PRO A 501 7.60 16.40 10.92
CA PRO A 501 6.38 16.53 10.14
C PRO A 501 6.00 18.00 9.91
N GLY A 502 5.51 18.32 8.71
CA GLY A 502 5.14 19.69 8.31
C GLY A 502 6.31 20.66 8.11
N SER A 503 7.56 20.23 8.32
CA SER A 503 8.74 21.06 8.06
C SER A 503 8.87 21.49 6.59
N TYR A 504 8.40 20.64 5.66
CA TYR A 504 8.36 20.99 4.24
C TYR A 504 7.39 22.14 3.97
N LEU A 505 6.21 22.14 4.61
CA LEU A 505 5.31 23.28 4.57
C LEU A 505 5.96 24.54 5.17
N LEU A 506 6.63 24.42 6.33
CA LEU A 506 7.31 25.58 6.94
C LEU A 506 8.39 26.15 6.03
N GLY A 507 9.17 25.30 5.36
CA GLY A 507 10.15 25.76 4.38
C GLY A 507 9.53 26.33 3.11
N ASP A 508 8.40 25.77 2.66
CA ASP A 508 7.62 26.29 1.53
C ASP A 508 7.06 27.70 1.87
N LEU A 509 6.59 27.90 3.11
CA LEU A 509 6.14 29.19 3.63
C LEU A 509 7.28 30.19 3.87
N ASP A 510 8.45 29.75 4.35
CA ASP A 510 9.60 30.64 4.52
C ASP A 510 10.15 31.10 3.16
N ASN A 511 10.25 30.19 2.19
CA ASN A 511 10.55 30.56 0.80
C ASN A 511 9.53 31.56 0.25
N ALA A 512 8.24 31.34 0.53
CA ALA A 512 7.18 32.26 0.12
C ALA A 512 7.37 33.65 0.73
N ARG A 513 7.67 33.71 2.04
CA ARG A 513 7.96 34.96 2.75
C ARG A 513 9.16 35.68 2.13
N GLN A 514 10.26 34.97 1.91
CA GLN A 514 11.48 35.55 1.31
C GLN A 514 11.21 36.12 -0.09
N ALA A 515 10.46 35.41 -0.93
CA ALA A 515 10.06 35.90 -2.26
C ALA A 515 9.11 37.10 -2.19
N LEU A 516 8.19 37.14 -1.22
CA LEU A 516 7.34 38.31 -1.00
C LEU A 516 8.15 39.52 -0.53
N GLU A 517 9.14 39.31 0.34
CA GLU A 517 10.06 40.36 0.82
C GLU A 517 10.97 40.90 -0.29
N SER A 518 11.33 40.08 -1.28
CA SER A 518 12.08 40.52 -2.47
C SER A 518 11.20 41.18 -3.55
N GLY A 519 9.87 41.23 -3.35
CA GLY A 519 8.91 41.79 -4.31
C GLY A 519 8.48 40.81 -5.40
N GLU A 520 8.90 39.55 -5.35
CA GLU A 520 8.53 38.47 -6.28
C GLU A 520 7.19 37.84 -5.86
N ILE A 521 6.09 38.58 -6.05
CA ILE A 521 4.75 38.18 -5.56
C ILE A 521 4.32 36.81 -6.09
N PHE A 522 4.56 36.54 -7.38
CA PHE A 522 4.21 35.27 -8.00
C PHE A 522 4.98 34.09 -7.37
N ASP A 523 6.30 34.24 -7.21
CA ASP A 523 7.17 33.25 -6.59
C ASP A 523 6.81 33.00 -5.12
N GLY A 524 6.41 34.06 -4.42
CA GLY A 524 5.82 34.00 -3.09
C GLY A 524 4.61 33.07 -3.03
N LEU A 525 3.61 33.34 -3.88
CA LEU A 525 2.38 32.53 -3.93
C LEU A 525 2.66 31.07 -4.32
N MET A 526 3.45 30.84 -5.37
CA MET A 526 3.74 29.49 -5.85
C MET A 526 4.57 28.68 -4.85
N SER A 527 5.57 29.31 -4.21
CA SER A 527 6.38 28.67 -3.16
C SER A 527 5.53 28.26 -1.97
N GLY A 528 4.56 29.10 -1.56
CA GLY A 528 3.64 28.77 -0.46
C GLY A 528 2.72 27.59 -0.75
N LEU A 529 2.47 27.30 -2.04
CA LEU A 529 1.74 26.12 -2.48
C LEU A 529 2.63 24.88 -2.63
N GLY A 530 3.94 25.01 -2.42
CA GLY A 530 4.95 23.97 -2.64
C GLY A 530 5.27 23.74 -4.12
N VAL A 531 5.00 24.72 -4.98
CA VAL A 531 5.25 24.67 -6.41
C VAL A 531 6.55 25.40 -6.75
N ARG A 532 7.41 24.76 -7.56
CA ARG A 532 8.65 25.38 -8.02
C ARG A 532 8.38 26.30 -9.22
N VAL A 533 8.71 27.58 -9.08
CA VAL A 533 8.76 28.53 -10.20
C VAL A 533 9.99 28.27 -11.06
N MET A 534 9.85 28.39 -12.38
CA MET A 534 11.00 28.33 -13.29
C MET A 534 11.83 29.60 -13.17
N ARG A 535 13.12 29.44 -12.94
CA ARG A 535 14.03 30.57 -12.91
C ARG A 535 14.34 31.05 -14.33
N PRO A 536 14.62 32.34 -14.56
CA PRO A 536 14.96 32.87 -15.89
C PRO A 536 16.18 32.19 -16.54
N ASP A 537 17.09 31.63 -15.74
CA ASP A 537 18.28 30.91 -16.18
C ASP A 537 18.07 29.40 -16.36
N GLU A 538 16.93 28.86 -15.93
CA GLU A 538 16.57 27.47 -16.18
C GLU A 538 16.15 27.31 -17.65
N LYS A 539 16.84 26.42 -18.37
CA LYS A 539 16.43 26.06 -19.73
C LYS A 539 14.99 25.57 -19.70
N ASN A 540 14.15 26.13 -20.56
CA ASN A 540 12.77 25.70 -20.66
C ASN A 540 12.79 24.21 -21.06
N PRO A 541 12.08 23.31 -20.36
CA PRO A 541 11.99 21.91 -20.76
C PRO A 541 11.55 21.74 -22.23
N LEU A 542 10.81 22.71 -22.78
CA LEU A 542 10.41 22.76 -24.18
C LEU A 542 11.55 23.12 -25.14
N ASP A 543 12.66 23.72 -24.69
CA ASP A 543 13.82 24.03 -25.54
C ASP A 543 14.45 22.76 -26.13
N PHE A 544 14.25 21.60 -25.49
CA PHE A 544 14.63 20.30 -26.07
C PHE A 544 13.72 19.91 -27.23
N ILE A 545 12.41 20.21 -27.14
CA ILE A 545 11.43 19.92 -28.20
C ILE A 545 11.66 20.81 -29.42
N TYR A 546 11.97 22.09 -29.22
CA TYR A 546 12.26 23.02 -30.33
C TYR A 546 13.59 22.76 -31.06
N ARG A 547 14.43 21.84 -30.57
CA ARG A 547 15.69 21.44 -31.21
C ARG A 547 15.53 20.26 -32.18
N PHE A 548 14.37 19.62 -32.22
CA PHE A 548 13.98 18.60 -33.20
C PHE A 548 12.91 19.19 -34.13
#